data_AF-A0A7K5UTP2-F1
#
_entry.id   AF-A0A7K5UTP2-F1
#
_cell.length_a   1.000
_cell.length_b   1.000
_cell.length_c   1.000
_cell.angle_alpha   90.00
_cell.angle_beta   90.00
_cell.angle_gamma   90.00
#
_symmetry.space_group_name_H-M   'P 1'
#
loop_
_entity.id
_entity.type
_entity.pdbx_description
1 polymer ?
#
loop_
_entity_poly.entity_id
_entity_poly.type
_entity_poly.pdbx_seq_one_letter_code
_entity_poly.pdbx_strand_id
1 'polypeptide(L)'
;KEDCRNQGSVLLVPWDQDELEFLNESLQKPTRHFWISLSVPVARMAWMWENGSDLNQDWSALGRALGQSGACGTLKRNEIDPQNCKTRLQWICQRESVEI
;
A
#
# COMPACT_ATOMS: atom_id res chain seq x y z
N LYS A 1 9.57 -0.85 6.14
CA LYS A 1 8.86 -1.94 6.87
C LYS A 1 9.38 -2.08 8.29
N GLU A 2 10.67 -2.36 8.47
CA GLU A 2 11.26 -2.50 9.81
C GLU A 2 11.09 -1.24 10.66
N ASP A 3 11.19 -0.07 10.03
CA ASP A 3 10.95 1.21 10.71
C ASP A 3 9.55 1.31 11.35
N CYS A 4 8.50 0.84 10.67
CA CYS A 4 7.16 0.81 11.25
C CYS A 4 7.09 -0.21 12.39
N ARG A 5 7.66 -1.40 12.20
CA ARG A 5 7.67 -2.47 13.22
C ARG A 5 8.35 -2.04 14.51
N ASN A 6 9.47 -1.32 14.39
CA ASN A 6 10.19 -0.75 15.53
C ASN A 6 9.36 0.25 16.34
N GLN A 7 8.31 0.83 15.73
CA GLN A 7 7.39 1.76 16.38
C GLN A 7 6.09 1.09 16.86
N GLY A 8 6.02 -0.25 16.85
CA GLY A 8 4.80 -1.00 17.18
C GLY A 8 3.68 -0.79 16.16
N SER A 9 4.04 -0.53 14.90
CA SER A 9 3.12 -0.25 13.81
C SER A 9 3.43 -1.13 12.60
N VAL A 10 2.52 -1.18 11.64
CA VAL A 10 2.71 -1.88 10.37
C VAL A 10 2.76 -0.87 9.23
N LEU A 11 3.30 -1.27 8.09
CA LEU A 11 3.20 -0.43 6.90
C LEU A 11 1.72 -0.35 6.50
N LEU A 12 1.26 0.77 5.95
CA LEU A 12 -0.16 1.01 5.64
C LEU A 12 -0.76 -0.15 4.80
N VAL A 13 -1.85 -0.75 5.28
CA VAL A 13 -2.68 -1.76 4.61
C VAL A 13 -4.07 -1.12 4.51
N PRO A 14 -4.35 -0.36 3.44
CA PRO A 14 -5.69 0.20 3.29
C PRO A 14 -6.67 -0.93 2.96
N TRP A 15 -7.75 -1.03 3.73
CA TRP A 15 -8.70 -2.14 3.73
C TRP A 15 -9.78 -1.97 2.66
N ASP A 16 -10.23 -0.74 2.44
CA ASP A 16 -11.26 -0.39 1.48
C ASP A 16 -10.99 0.96 0.78
N GLN A 17 -11.88 1.30 -0.15
CA GLN A 17 -11.79 2.54 -0.92
C GLN A 17 -12.05 3.79 -0.06
N ASP A 18 -12.86 3.69 1.00
CA ASP A 18 -13.17 4.82 1.88
C ASP A 18 -11.93 5.19 2.71
N GLU A 19 -11.18 4.19 3.20
CA GLU A 19 -9.91 4.40 3.88
C GLU A 19 -8.87 5.03 2.95
N LEU A 20 -8.79 4.59 1.68
CA LEU A 20 -7.93 5.26 0.69
C LEU A 20 -8.30 6.71 0.47
N GLU A 21 -9.59 7.00 0.32
CA GLU A 21 -10.06 8.36 0.09
C GLU A 21 -9.73 9.23 1.29
N PHE A 22 -10.00 8.73 2.50
CA PHE A 22 -9.61 9.39 3.76
C PHE A 22 -8.10 9.65 3.83
N LEU A 23 -7.26 8.67 3.47
CA LEU A 23 -5.80 8.83 3.45
C LEU A 23 -5.39 9.88 2.42
N ASN A 24 -5.98 9.84 1.23
CA ASN A 24 -5.68 10.79 0.17
C ASN A 24 -6.07 12.23 0.57
N GLU A 25 -7.22 12.41 1.20
CA GLU A 25 -7.65 13.71 1.74
C GLU A 25 -6.74 14.18 2.88
N SER A 26 -6.44 13.30 3.83
CA SER A 26 -5.56 13.58 4.98
C SER A 26 -4.14 13.95 4.56
N LEU A 27 -3.64 13.33 3.48
CA LEU A 27 -2.34 13.62 2.88
C LEU A 27 -2.39 14.81 1.89
N GLN A 28 -3.53 15.50 1.78
CA GLN A 28 -3.76 16.64 0.89
C GLN A 28 -3.51 16.33 -0.59
N LYS A 29 -4.11 15.24 -1.07
CA LYS A 29 -4.04 14.76 -2.46
C LYS A 29 -2.59 14.63 -2.96
N PRO A 30 -1.78 13.79 -2.30
CA PRO A 30 -0.36 13.72 -2.58
C PRO A 30 -0.09 13.37 -4.03
N THR A 31 0.83 14.11 -4.64
CA THR A 31 1.35 13.82 -5.99
C THR A 31 2.56 12.87 -5.96
N ARG A 32 3.10 12.61 -4.77
CA ARG A 32 4.24 11.72 -4.52
C ARG A 32 3.75 10.29 -4.24
N HIS A 33 4.65 9.34 -4.39
CA HIS A 33 4.41 7.93 -4.08
C HIS A 33 4.81 7.63 -2.63
N PHE A 34 3.96 6.90 -1.93
CA PHE A 34 4.23 6.40 -0.59
C PHE A 34 4.18 4.87 -0.59
N TRP A 35 5.16 4.24 0.04
CA TRP A 35 5.13 2.79 0.22
C TRP A 35 3.95 2.37 1.10
N ILE A 36 3.20 1.38 0.61
CA ILE A 36 2.13 0.66 1.32
C ILE A 36 2.46 -0.84 1.36
N SER A 37 1.75 -1.58 2.21
CA SER A 37 2.05 -2.96 2.57
C SER A 37 1.60 -3.97 1.51
N LEU A 38 1.93 -3.70 0.25
CA LEU A 38 1.48 -4.44 -0.92
C LEU A 38 2.67 -4.80 -1.80
N SER A 39 2.71 -6.02 -2.32
CA SER A 39 3.73 -6.45 -3.28
C SER A 39 3.14 -7.39 -4.34
N VAL A 40 3.82 -7.49 -5.48
CA VAL A 40 3.58 -8.55 -6.47
C VAL A 40 4.69 -9.58 -6.31
N PRO A 41 4.42 -10.74 -5.69
CA PRO A 41 5.41 -11.80 -5.54
C PRO A 41 5.94 -12.22 -6.92
N VAL A 42 7.23 -12.53 -7.04
CA VAL A 42 7.81 -12.91 -8.35
C VAL A 42 7.09 -14.12 -8.98
N ALA A 43 6.60 -15.04 -8.14
CA ALA A 43 5.88 -16.24 -8.54
C ALA A 43 4.40 -16.02 -8.93
N ARG A 44 3.84 -14.81 -8.71
CA ARG A 44 2.43 -14.49 -9.02
C ARG A 44 2.35 -13.21 -9.84
N MET A 45 1.45 -13.13 -10.82
CA MET A 45 1.17 -11.88 -11.55
C MET A 45 0.04 -11.07 -10.91
N ALA A 46 -0.13 -11.19 -9.60
CA ALA A 46 -1.23 -10.58 -8.86
C ALA A 46 -0.70 -9.92 -7.57
N TRP A 47 -1.39 -8.87 -7.16
CA TRP A 47 -1.14 -8.16 -5.92
C TRP A 47 -1.45 -9.05 -4.72
N MET A 48 -0.53 -9.08 -3.76
CA MET A 48 -0.76 -9.70 -2.45
C MET A 48 -0.42 -8.70 -1.35
N TRP A 49 -1.26 -8.72 -0.33
CA TRP A 49 -0.94 -8.10 0.94
C TRP A 49 0.13 -8.91 1.66
N GLU A 50 0.92 -8.26 2.51
CA GLU A 50 1.99 -8.91 3.27
C GLU A 50 1.48 -9.98 4.27
N ASN A 51 0.19 -9.98 4.60
CA ASN A 51 -0.46 -11.03 5.41
C ASN A 51 -0.78 -12.30 4.59
N GLY A 52 -0.47 -12.31 3.28
CA GLY A 52 -0.77 -13.42 2.38
C GLY A 52 -2.21 -13.45 1.86
N SER A 53 -3.03 -12.46 2.24
CA SER A 53 -4.36 -12.28 1.66
C SER A 53 -4.24 -11.72 0.23
N ASP A 54 -5.08 -12.23 -0.66
CA ASP A 54 -5.21 -11.68 -2.00
C ASP A 54 -5.86 -10.29 -1.93
N LEU A 55 -5.49 -9.42 -2.86
CA LEU A 55 -6.14 -8.12 -3.02
C LEU A 55 -7.62 -8.35 -3.41
N ASN A 56 -8.56 -7.74 -2.68
CA ASN A 56 -9.99 -7.93 -2.94
C ASN A 56 -10.38 -7.39 -4.33
N GLN A 57 -11.42 -7.92 -4.97
CA GLN A 57 -11.75 -7.60 -6.37
C GLN A 57 -12.00 -6.11 -6.62
N ASP A 58 -12.55 -5.37 -5.65
CA ASP A 58 -12.83 -3.93 -5.77
C ASP A 58 -11.56 -3.08 -5.99
N TRP A 59 -10.42 -3.55 -5.50
CA TRP A 59 -9.13 -2.89 -5.63
C TRP A 59 -8.46 -3.08 -6.99
N SER A 60 -8.90 -4.09 -7.76
CA SER A 60 -8.37 -4.36 -9.10
C SER A 60 -8.62 -3.20 -10.08
N ALA A 61 -9.67 -2.41 -9.83
CA ALA A 61 -9.99 -1.19 -10.59
C ALA A 61 -9.07 0.00 -10.24
N LEU A 62 -8.48 0.01 -9.03
CA LEU A 62 -7.63 1.09 -8.53
C LEU A 62 -6.14 0.87 -8.83
N GLY A 63 -5.74 -0.37 -9.15
CA GLY A 63 -4.39 -0.71 -9.59
C GLY A 63 -4.21 -0.49 -11.09
N ARG A 64 -3.41 0.51 -11.49
CA ARG A 64 -3.24 0.88 -12.92
C ARG A 64 -2.58 -0.19 -13.80
N ALA A 65 -2.05 -1.25 -13.22
CA ALA A 65 -1.58 -2.42 -13.94
C ALA A 65 -1.49 -3.59 -12.95
N LEU A 66 -1.83 -4.80 -13.40
CA LEU A 66 -1.36 -6.02 -12.75
C LEU A 66 0.15 -5.86 -12.58
N GLY A 67 0.60 -5.69 -11.34
CA GLY A 67 1.93 -5.16 -11.10
C GLY A 67 3.00 -6.01 -11.77
N GLN A 68 4.07 -5.35 -12.22
CA GLN A 68 5.21 -6.08 -12.77
C GLN A 68 5.71 -7.08 -11.72
N SER A 69 5.98 -8.32 -12.14
CA SER A 69 6.47 -9.38 -11.24
C SER A 69 7.66 -8.86 -10.42
N GLY A 70 7.58 -8.96 -9.09
CA GLY A 70 8.60 -8.47 -8.16
C GLY A 70 8.53 -6.98 -7.82
N ALA A 71 7.45 -6.28 -8.17
CA ALA A 71 7.23 -4.88 -7.78
C ALA A 71 6.64 -4.74 -6.37
N CYS A 72 6.84 -3.57 -5.77
CA CYS A 72 6.21 -3.16 -4.53
C CYS A 72 5.15 -2.10 -4.82
N GLY A 73 4.05 -2.11 -4.07
CA GLY A 73 2.93 -1.20 -4.24
C GLY A 73 3.16 0.14 -3.57
N THR A 74 2.80 1.21 -4.26
CA THR A 74 2.79 2.56 -3.70
C THR A 74 1.43 3.20 -3.85
N LEU A 75 1.06 4.02 -2.86
CA LEU A 75 -0.09 4.90 -2.93
C LEU A 75 0.32 6.22 -3.58
N LYS A 76 -0.46 6.65 -4.57
CA LYS A 76 -0.37 7.98 -5.16
C LYS A 76 -1.77 8.43 -5.54
N ARG A 77 -2.22 9.55 -4.96
CA ARG A 77 -3.63 9.97 -5.04
C ARG A 77 -4.56 8.84 -4.55
N ASN A 78 -5.55 8.47 -5.35
CA ASN A 78 -6.48 7.35 -5.11
C ASN A 78 -6.08 6.08 -5.88
N GLU A 79 -4.82 5.96 -6.31
CA GLU A 79 -4.36 4.86 -7.16
C GLU A 79 -3.21 4.10 -6.52
N ILE A 80 -3.17 2.80 -6.79
CA ILE A 80 -2.03 1.94 -6.46
C ILE A 80 -1.14 1.83 -7.70
N ASP A 81 0.10 2.28 -7.56
CA ASP A 81 1.11 2.23 -8.61
C ASP A 81 2.25 1.25 -8.23
N PRO A 82 2.63 0.33 -9.14
CA PRO A 82 3.79 -0.53 -8.94
C PRO A 82 5.10 0.25 -9.08
N GLN A 83 6.02 0.04 -8.15
CA GLN A 83 7.35 0.63 -8.14
C GLN A 83 8.42 -0.43 -7.86
N ASN A 84 9.65 -0.16 -8.29
CA ASN A 84 10.80 -0.99 -7.92
C ASN A 84 11.01 -0.92 -6.40
N CYS A 85 10.96 -2.06 -5.71
CA CYS A 85 11.11 -2.16 -4.26
C CYS A 85 12.41 -1.53 -3.70
N LYS A 86 13.43 -1.33 -4.56
CA LYS A 86 14.71 -0.72 -4.17
C LYS A 86 14.68 0.82 -4.25
N THR A 87 13.61 1.42 -4.77
CA THR A 87 13.48 2.88 -4.86
C THR A 87 13.34 3.49 -3.47
N ARG A 88 14.06 4.60 -3.24
CA ARG A 88 13.96 5.37 -1.99
C ARG A 88 12.74 6.29 -2.07
N LEU A 89 11.64 5.87 -1.44
CA LEU A 89 10.41 6.64 -1.29
C LEU A 89 10.07 6.76 0.19
N GLN A 90 9.19 7.72 0.51
CA GLN A 90 8.59 7.82 1.84
C GLN A 90 7.57 6.68 2.03
N TRP A 91 7.23 6.37 3.28
CA TRP A 91 6.29 5.31 3.64
C TRP A 91 5.32 5.81 4.69
N ILE A 92 4.16 5.15 4.77
CA ILE A 92 3.14 5.44 5.77
C ILE A 92 3.07 4.23 6.70
N CYS A 93 3.07 4.49 8.01
CA CYS A 93 2.86 3.46 9.02
C CYS A 93 1.45 3.60 9.60
N GLN A 94 0.75 2.49 9.79
CA GLN A 94 -0.54 2.41 10.47
C GLN A 94 -0.43 1.61 11.76
N ARG A 95 -1.21 1.98 12.76
CA ARG A 95 -1.40 1.23 14.00
C ARG A 95 -2.86 1.33 14.38
N GLU A 96 -3.37 0.31 15.06
CA GLU A 96 -4.70 0.41 15.67
C GLU A 96 -4.66 1.47 16.77
N SER A 97 -5.65 2.36 16.78
CA SER A 97 -5.90 3.23 17.92
C SER A 97 -6.56 2.40 19.00
N VAL A 98 -5.97 2.36 20.19
CA VAL A 98 -6.67 1.86 21.37
C VAL A 98 -7.69 2.94 21.74
N GLU A 99 -8.98 2.67 21.56
CA GLU A 99 -10.03 3.45 22.21
C GLU A 99 -9.89 3.24 23.73
N ILE A 100 -9.78 4.35 24.46
CA ILE A 100 -9.67 4.38 25.93
C ILE A 100 -11.06 4.60 26.50
#